data_AF-A0A5C7S5N9-F1
#
_entry.id   AF-A0A5C7S5N9-F1
#
_cell.length_a   1.000
_cell.length_b   1.000
_cell.length_c   1.000
_cell.angle_alpha   90.00
_cell.angle_beta   90.00
_cell.angle_gamma   90.00
#
_symmetry.space_group_name_H-M   'P 1'
#
loop_
_entity.id
_entity.type
_entity.pdbx_description
1 polymer ?
#
loop_
_entity_poly.entity_id
_entity_poly.type
_entity_poly.pdbx_seq_one_letter_code
_entity_poly.pdbx_strand_id
1 'polypeptide(L)'
;GDAMILAGLLQGLVHNDVTIVTTSNRPPDDLYKNGLQRARFLPAIDLIKKNLQVLELDNGVDYRMRHVIPLDEQTDNITHSDPELEQRFREEAKGRVHENVEMELNSRRLPVRKMADNIIWLNFKTVCDGPRATSDYIELAARYGTIILSDIPIMNQESENAARRFLNFIDELYDRKVQLIISTRYDIKELYQGQLLKFEFARAFSRLNEMQSPTYLAA
;
A
#
# COMPACT_ATOMS: atom_id res chain seq x y z
N GLY A 1 19.06 -6.99 0.24
CA GLY A 1 20.42 -6.58 0.61
C GLY A 1 20.29 -5.26 1.31
N ASP A 2 20.85 -5.14 2.52
CA ASP A 2 21.15 -3.88 3.25
C ASP A 2 21.35 -4.11 4.75
N ALA A 3 21.05 -5.30 5.26
CA ALA A 3 21.34 -5.68 6.65
C ALA A 3 22.81 -5.42 7.06
N MET A 4 23.75 -5.57 6.12
CA MET A 4 25.17 -5.31 6.34
C MET A 4 25.52 -3.82 6.43
N ILE A 5 24.79 -2.94 5.74
CA ILE A 5 25.02 -1.50 5.81
C ILE A 5 24.54 -0.96 7.16
N LEU A 6 23.41 -1.46 7.65
CA LEU A 6 22.81 -0.93 8.88
C LEU A 6 23.71 -1.09 10.11
N ALA A 7 24.37 -2.24 10.28
CA ALA A 7 25.28 -2.44 11.41
C ALA A 7 26.48 -1.49 11.35
N GLY A 8 27.07 -1.31 10.17
CA GLY A 8 28.18 -0.35 9.97
C GLY A 8 27.75 1.10 10.18
N LEU A 9 26.57 1.46 9.69
CA LEU A 9 25.98 2.78 9.92
C LEU A 9 25.74 3.04 11.40
N LEU A 10 25.09 2.12 12.10
CA LEU A 10 24.82 2.25 13.55
C LEU A 10 26.12 2.36 14.35
N GLN A 11 27.14 1.57 14.03
CA GLN A 11 28.46 1.72 14.65
C GLN A 11 29.04 3.11 14.40
N GLY A 12 28.99 3.60 13.15
CA GLY A 12 29.47 4.93 12.80
C GLY A 12 28.74 6.04 13.56
N LEU A 13 27.41 5.97 13.63
CA LEU A 13 26.60 6.95 14.35
C LEU A 13 26.91 6.96 15.85
N VAL A 14 27.01 5.78 16.47
CA VAL A 14 27.38 5.65 17.89
C VAL A 14 28.80 6.17 18.12
N HIS A 15 29.75 5.86 17.24
CA HIS A 15 31.14 6.29 17.37
C HIS A 15 31.32 7.81 17.23
N ASN A 16 30.44 8.48 16.49
CA ASN A 16 30.48 9.93 16.27
C ASN A 16 29.54 10.70 17.21
N ASP A 17 29.12 10.10 18.33
CA ASP A 17 28.23 10.71 19.34
C ASP A 17 26.92 11.28 18.75
N VAL A 18 26.40 10.65 17.69
CA VAL A 18 25.14 11.06 17.07
C VAL A 18 23.99 10.57 17.91
N THR A 19 23.06 11.48 18.26
CA THR A 19 21.82 11.10 18.92
C THR A 19 20.89 10.40 17.92
N ILE A 20 20.56 9.14 18.20
CA ILE A 20 19.69 8.32 17.36
C ILE A 20 18.29 8.30 17.97
N VAL A 21 17.30 8.74 17.19
CA VAL A 21 15.88 8.55 17.48
C VAL A 21 15.28 7.78 16.33
N THR A 22 14.71 6.61 16.61
CA THR A 22 14.08 5.75 15.61
C THR A 22 12.81 5.14 16.16
N THR A 23 11.84 4.88 15.29
CA THR A 23 10.62 4.17 15.62
C THR A 23 10.63 2.77 15.00
N SER A 24 9.95 1.83 15.63
CA SER A 24 9.79 0.47 15.12
C SER A 24 8.42 -0.07 15.49
N ASN A 25 7.81 -0.81 14.57
CA ASN A 25 6.56 -1.54 14.82
C ASN A 25 6.79 -2.93 15.43
N ARG A 26 8.05 -3.28 15.72
CA ARG A 26 8.45 -4.56 16.33
C ARG A 26 9.51 -4.31 17.42
N PRO A 27 9.53 -5.12 18.49
CA PRO A 27 10.63 -5.05 19.45
C PRO A 27 11.96 -5.38 18.76
N PRO A 28 13.11 -4.92 19.27
CA PRO A 28 14.41 -5.12 18.65
C PRO A 28 14.71 -6.57 18.28
N ASP A 29 14.34 -7.53 19.13
CA ASP A 29 14.56 -8.95 18.90
C ASP A 29 13.77 -9.50 17.70
N ASP A 30 12.66 -8.86 17.32
CA ASP A 30 11.84 -9.26 16.19
C ASP A 30 12.11 -8.45 14.91
N LEU A 31 13.07 -7.52 14.94
CA LEU A 31 13.47 -6.77 13.75
C LEU A 31 14.04 -7.73 12.70
N TYR A 32 13.52 -7.69 11.47
CA TYR A 32 13.95 -8.56 10.37
C TYR A 32 13.74 -10.07 10.65
N LYS A 33 12.72 -10.43 11.46
CA LYS A 33 12.35 -11.83 11.72
C LYS A 33 11.92 -12.48 10.40
N ASN A 34 12.45 -13.68 10.11
CA ASN A 34 12.29 -14.40 8.84
C ASN A 34 12.91 -13.70 7.60
N GLY A 35 13.69 -12.63 7.80
CA GLY A 35 14.42 -11.98 6.70
C GLY A 35 15.54 -12.86 6.13
N LEU A 36 15.81 -12.72 4.84
CA LEU A 36 16.89 -13.43 4.15
C LEU A 36 18.24 -13.12 4.81
N GLN A 37 18.98 -14.14 5.23
CA GLN A 37 20.26 -14.00 5.96
C GLN A 37 20.16 -13.21 7.28
N ARG A 38 19.07 -13.35 8.05
CA ARG A 38 18.88 -12.74 9.38
C ARG A 38 20.10 -12.78 10.31
N ALA A 39 20.90 -13.84 10.26
CA ALA A 39 22.13 -13.96 11.04
C ALA A 39 23.08 -12.74 10.85
N ARG A 40 23.09 -12.14 9.66
CA ARG A 40 23.88 -10.93 9.36
C ARG A 40 23.28 -9.64 9.92
N PHE A 41 22.01 -9.67 10.32
CA PHE A 41 21.30 -8.54 10.93
C PHE A 41 21.39 -8.56 12.47
N LEU A 42 21.72 -9.71 13.08
CA LEU A 42 21.87 -9.84 14.53
C LEU A 42 22.86 -8.81 15.13
N PRO A 43 24.02 -8.51 14.52
CA PRO A 43 24.91 -7.48 15.06
C PRO A 43 24.28 -6.08 15.14
N ALA A 44 23.39 -5.74 14.19
CA ALA A 44 22.64 -4.49 14.24
C ALA A 44 21.63 -4.47 15.40
N ILE A 45 20.95 -5.59 15.65
CA ILE A 45 20.06 -5.75 16.80
C ILE A 45 20.84 -5.59 18.11
N ASP A 46 22.01 -6.22 18.22
CA ASP A 46 22.86 -6.11 19.41
C ASP A 46 23.30 -4.66 19.67
N LEU A 47 23.67 -3.93 18.62
CA LEU A 47 24.01 -2.50 18.73
C LEU A 47 22.83 -1.65 19.16
N ILE A 48 21.63 -1.91 18.65
CA ILE A 48 20.40 -1.23 19.07
C ILE A 48 20.16 -1.49 20.55
N LYS A 49 20.15 -2.75 20.98
CA LYS A 49 19.89 -3.12 22.39
C LYS A 49 20.96 -2.59 23.34
N LYS A 50 22.21 -2.48 22.89
CA LYS A 50 23.33 -2.00 23.70
C LYS A 50 23.35 -0.48 23.86
N ASN A 51 23.02 0.28 22.80
CA ASN A 51 23.27 1.73 22.77
C ASN A 51 21.99 2.57 22.77
N LEU A 52 20.81 1.99 22.50
CA LEU A 52 19.55 2.72 22.47
C LEU A 52 18.66 2.28 23.63
N GLN A 53 17.91 3.24 24.16
CA GLN A 53 16.83 2.97 25.09
C GLN A 53 15.56 2.60 24.31
N VAL A 54 14.99 1.42 24.61
CA VAL A 54 13.71 1.01 24.05
C VAL A 54 12.60 1.60 24.92
N LEU A 55 11.79 2.47 24.31
CA LEU A 55 10.58 2.99 24.92
C LEU A 55 9.38 2.31 24.23
N GLU A 56 8.70 1.44 24.96
CA GLU A 56 7.46 0.85 24.48
C GLU A 56 6.33 1.87 24.65
N LEU A 57 5.75 2.27 23.53
CA LEU A 57 4.57 3.14 23.48
C LEU A 57 3.30 2.29 23.65
N ASP A 58 3.22 1.49 24.71
CA ASP A 58 2.01 0.72 25.02
C ASP A 58 1.14 1.49 26.02
N ASN A 59 0.45 2.53 25.53
CA ASN A 59 -0.52 3.26 26.34
C ASN A 59 -1.91 2.59 26.33
N GLY A 60 -2.05 1.33 25.86
CA GLY A 60 -3.34 0.68 25.64
C GLY A 60 -4.25 1.39 24.61
N VAL A 61 -3.82 2.56 24.13
CA VAL A 61 -4.42 3.32 23.05
C VAL A 61 -3.60 3.00 21.82
N ASP A 62 -4.11 2.10 21.00
CA ASP A 62 -3.60 1.96 19.65
C ASP A 62 -3.92 3.26 18.92
N TYR A 63 -2.92 4.12 18.71
CA TYR A 63 -3.07 5.36 17.96
C TYR A 63 -3.42 5.10 16.48
N ARG A 64 -3.22 3.88 15.97
CA ARG A 64 -3.78 3.45 14.68
C ARG A 64 -5.30 3.30 14.76
N MET A 65 -5.83 2.82 15.89
CA MET A 65 -7.27 2.66 16.11
C MET A 65 -8.02 3.97 16.28
N ARG A 66 -7.35 5.10 16.56
CA ARG A 66 -8.01 6.42 16.55
C ARG A 66 -8.42 6.90 15.15
N HIS A 67 -7.89 6.30 14.09
CA HIS A 67 -8.30 6.52 12.69
C HIS A 67 -8.84 5.24 12.05
N VAL A 68 -9.25 4.24 12.85
CA VAL A 68 -10.11 3.19 12.32
C VAL A 68 -11.50 3.80 12.23
N ILE A 69 -11.78 4.41 11.07
CA ILE A 69 -13.15 4.67 10.66
C ILE A 69 -13.86 3.32 10.75
N PRO A 70 -14.95 3.19 11.54
CA PRO A 70 -15.73 1.97 11.61
C PRO A 70 -16.01 1.47 10.19
N LEU A 71 -15.69 0.20 9.93
CA LEU A 71 -15.86 -0.47 8.63
C LEU A 71 -17.34 -0.66 8.22
N ASP A 72 -18.26 0.06 8.86
CA ASP A 72 -19.70 -0.16 8.79
C ASP A 72 -20.43 0.96 8.02
N GLU A 73 -19.72 2.00 7.58
CA GLU A 73 -20.24 2.97 6.62
C GLU A 73 -19.84 2.51 5.21
N GLN A 74 -20.79 1.98 4.44
CA GLN A 74 -20.60 1.80 3.00
C GLN A 74 -20.31 3.16 2.37
N THR A 75 -19.14 3.29 1.77
CA THR A 75 -18.57 4.52 1.24
C THR A 75 -18.64 4.57 -0.29
N ASP A 76 -18.78 5.78 -0.84
CA ASP A 76 -19.06 6.08 -2.26
C ASP A 76 -18.00 5.62 -3.30
N ASN A 77 -16.87 5.04 -2.87
CA ASN A 77 -15.77 4.63 -3.75
C ASN A 77 -15.60 3.10 -3.87
N ILE A 78 -16.47 2.32 -3.20
CA ILE A 78 -16.61 0.88 -3.46
C ILE A 78 -17.89 0.71 -4.27
N THR A 79 -17.73 0.39 -5.54
CA THR A 79 -18.89 0.10 -6.40
C THR A 79 -19.11 -1.40 -6.49
N HIS A 80 -20.35 -1.80 -6.77
CA HIS A 80 -20.71 -3.20 -6.93
C HIS A 80 -20.89 -3.61 -8.39
N SER A 81 -20.77 -2.65 -9.31
CA SER A 81 -21.03 -2.85 -10.73
C SER A 81 -20.17 -1.98 -11.65
N ASP A 82 -19.86 -2.49 -12.85
CA ASP A 82 -19.18 -1.73 -13.92
C ASP A 82 -19.95 -0.44 -14.32
N PRO A 83 -21.30 -0.40 -14.38
CA PRO A 83 -22.05 0.83 -14.64
C PRO A 83 -21.84 1.95 -13.61
N GLU A 84 -21.69 1.61 -12.33
CA GLU A 84 -21.37 2.60 -11.29
C GLU A 84 -19.96 3.17 -11.48
N LEU A 85 -18.97 2.33 -11.80
CA LEU A 85 -17.62 2.80 -12.14
C LEU A 85 -17.63 3.73 -13.35
N GLU A 86 -18.40 3.37 -14.38
CA GLU A 86 -18.56 4.19 -15.58
C GLU A 86 -19.15 5.57 -15.24
N GLN A 87 -20.14 5.61 -14.34
CA GLN A 87 -20.68 6.88 -13.85
C GLN A 87 -19.61 7.69 -13.11
N ARG A 88 -18.91 7.10 -12.15
CA ARG A 88 -17.85 7.79 -11.37
C ARG A 88 -16.73 8.31 -12.28
N PHE A 89 -16.30 7.50 -13.25
CA PHE A 89 -15.31 7.92 -14.23
C PHE A 89 -15.78 9.16 -15.01
N ARG A 90 -17.03 9.19 -15.48
CA ARG A 90 -17.57 10.35 -16.22
C ARG A 90 -17.69 11.60 -15.36
N GLU A 91 -18.01 11.47 -14.09
CA GLU A 91 -18.14 12.59 -13.15
C GLU A 91 -16.76 13.20 -12.81
N GLU A 92 -15.73 12.38 -12.67
CA GLU A 92 -14.39 12.84 -12.28
C GLU A 92 -13.44 13.15 -13.45
N ALA A 93 -13.68 12.59 -14.64
CA ALA A 93 -12.78 12.75 -15.79
C ALA A 93 -12.69 14.20 -16.26
N LYS A 94 -11.46 14.69 -16.41
CA LYS A 94 -11.13 16.00 -16.97
C LYS A 94 -10.36 15.81 -18.28
N GLY A 95 -10.71 16.61 -19.28
CA GLY A 95 -10.04 16.60 -20.57
C GLY A 95 -10.57 15.51 -21.51
N ARG A 96 -9.71 15.04 -22.42
CA ARG A 96 -10.09 14.06 -23.44
C ARG A 96 -10.04 12.64 -22.87
N VAL A 97 -11.13 11.90 -23.06
CA VAL A 97 -11.20 10.49 -22.68
C VAL A 97 -10.62 9.62 -23.80
N HIS A 98 -9.77 8.69 -23.41
CA HIS A 98 -9.24 7.61 -24.24
C HIS A 98 -9.71 6.27 -23.68
N GLU A 99 -10.16 5.36 -24.55
CA GLU A 99 -10.68 4.05 -24.16
C GLU A 99 -9.90 2.91 -24.85
N ASN A 100 -9.70 1.81 -24.12
CA ASN A 100 -9.02 0.60 -24.55
C ASN A 100 -7.67 0.87 -25.24
N VAL A 101 -6.82 1.64 -24.56
CA VAL A 101 -5.50 2.04 -25.06
C VAL A 101 -4.37 1.28 -24.36
N GLU A 102 -3.22 1.15 -25.03
CA GLU A 102 -1.99 0.73 -24.37
C GLU A 102 -1.17 1.97 -23.99
N MET A 103 -0.89 2.13 -22.70
CA MET A 103 0.01 3.15 -22.19
C MET A 103 1.40 2.55 -21.91
N GLU A 104 2.46 3.35 -22.06
CA GLU A 104 3.79 2.98 -21.58
C GLU A 104 4.03 3.50 -20.15
N LEU A 105 4.48 2.60 -19.29
CA LEU A 105 4.82 2.83 -17.88
C LEU A 105 6.18 2.15 -17.61
N ASN A 106 7.21 2.92 -17.24
CA ASN A 106 8.60 2.46 -17.12
C ASN A 106 9.05 1.48 -18.23
N SER A 107 8.84 1.85 -19.50
CA SER A 107 9.17 1.01 -20.67
C SER A 107 8.45 -0.34 -20.75
N ARG A 108 7.32 -0.47 -20.05
CA ARG A 108 6.41 -1.62 -20.10
C ARG A 108 5.05 -1.17 -20.59
N ARG A 109 4.41 -2.02 -21.40
CA ARG A 109 3.03 -1.79 -21.83
C ARG A 109 2.05 -2.04 -20.68
N LEU A 110 1.07 -1.18 -20.57
CA LEU A 110 -0.01 -1.22 -19.59
C LEU A 110 -1.33 -1.08 -20.36
N PRO A 111 -2.12 -2.17 -20.47
CA PRO A 111 -3.48 -2.08 -20.98
C PRO A 111 -4.37 -1.22 -20.07
N VAL A 112 -4.99 -0.18 -20.63
CA VAL A 112 -5.84 0.77 -19.89
C VAL A 112 -7.26 0.67 -20.43
N ARG A 113 -8.24 0.48 -19.53
CA ARG A 113 -9.66 0.48 -19.94
C ARG A 113 -10.09 1.87 -20.37
N LYS A 114 -9.87 2.86 -19.53
CA LYS A 114 -10.15 4.28 -19.81
C LYS A 114 -9.13 5.17 -19.12
N MET A 115 -8.83 6.31 -19.72
CA MET A 115 -8.05 7.36 -19.07
C MET A 115 -8.46 8.73 -19.56
N ALA A 116 -8.28 9.71 -18.68
CA ALA A 116 -8.34 11.14 -18.96
C ALA A 116 -7.13 11.82 -18.30
N ASP A 117 -7.08 13.14 -18.26
CA ASP A 117 -5.89 13.87 -17.81
C ASP A 117 -5.57 13.61 -16.31
N ASN A 118 -6.60 13.40 -15.49
CA ASN A 118 -6.49 13.26 -14.03
C ASN A 118 -6.82 11.86 -13.48
N ILE A 119 -7.44 10.99 -14.30
CA ILE A 119 -7.99 9.71 -13.86
C ILE A 119 -7.62 8.58 -14.82
N ILE A 120 -7.33 7.40 -14.26
CA ILE A 120 -7.06 6.19 -15.03
C ILE A 120 -7.85 5.01 -14.48
N TRP A 121 -8.41 4.19 -15.38
CA TRP A 121 -9.13 2.97 -15.07
C TRP A 121 -8.36 1.75 -15.58
N LEU A 122 -7.97 0.90 -14.63
CA LEU A 122 -7.21 -0.32 -14.83
C LEU A 122 -7.96 -1.56 -14.31
N ASN A 123 -7.58 -2.73 -14.81
CA ASN A 123 -8.03 -4.02 -14.27
C ASN A 123 -7.02 -4.54 -13.24
N PHE A 124 -7.51 -5.25 -12.22
CA PHE A 124 -6.67 -5.89 -11.21
C PHE A 124 -5.52 -6.69 -11.81
N LYS A 125 -5.81 -7.55 -12.79
CA LYS A 125 -4.82 -8.37 -13.48
C LYS A 125 -3.67 -7.56 -14.08
N THR A 126 -3.97 -6.38 -14.64
CA THR A 126 -2.97 -5.50 -15.25
C THR A 126 -1.99 -4.91 -14.23
N VAL A 127 -2.48 -4.65 -13.01
CA VAL A 127 -1.74 -4.02 -11.91
C VAL A 127 -1.04 -5.06 -11.01
N CYS A 128 -1.65 -6.24 -10.84
CA CYS A 128 -1.24 -7.20 -9.81
C CYS A 128 -0.77 -8.56 -10.34
N ASP A 129 -1.08 -8.96 -11.58
CA ASP A 129 -0.61 -10.25 -12.13
C ASP A 129 0.56 -10.11 -13.10
N GLY A 130 0.74 -8.94 -13.71
CA GLY A 130 1.84 -8.67 -14.64
C GLY A 130 3.22 -8.46 -13.98
N PRO A 131 4.27 -8.23 -14.78
CA PRO A 131 5.61 -7.88 -14.29
C PRO A 131 5.63 -6.42 -13.80
N ARG A 132 4.98 -6.17 -12.65
CA ARG A 132 4.90 -4.83 -12.03
C ARG A 132 5.89 -4.71 -10.88
N ALA A 133 6.52 -3.55 -10.79
CA ALA A 133 7.44 -3.17 -9.73
C ALA A 133 6.89 -1.95 -8.98
N THR A 134 7.41 -1.68 -7.79
CA THR A 134 7.01 -0.49 -7.00
C THR A 134 7.18 0.82 -7.78
N SER A 135 8.20 0.92 -8.64
CA SER A 135 8.40 2.08 -9.52
C SER A 135 7.23 2.35 -10.47
N ASP A 136 6.51 1.29 -10.88
CA ASP A 136 5.33 1.41 -11.74
C ASP A 136 4.19 2.08 -10.97
N TYR A 137 4.00 1.71 -9.70
CA TYR A 137 2.97 2.30 -8.85
C TYR A 137 3.30 3.76 -8.49
N ILE A 138 4.58 4.06 -8.22
CA ILE A 138 5.06 5.43 -8.00
C ILE A 138 4.74 6.32 -9.21
N GLU A 139 5.02 5.82 -10.42
CA GLU A 139 4.78 6.58 -11.64
C GLU A 139 3.28 6.76 -11.91
N LEU A 140 2.44 5.74 -11.68
CA LEU A 140 0.99 5.87 -11.77
C LEU A 140 0.45 6.93 -10.82
N ALA A 141 0.90 6.88 -9.55
CA ALA A 141 0.48 7.82 -8.52
C ALA A 141 0.94 9.26 -8.80
N ALA A 142 2.07 9.43 -9.51
CA ALA A 142 2.55 10.75 -9.92
C ALA A 142 1.78 11.32 -11.12
N ARG A 143 1.27 10.46 -12.02
CA ARG A 143 0.55 10.87 -13.23
C ARG A 143 -0.93 11.13 -13.00
N TYR A 144 -1.55 10.41 -12.06
CA TYR A 144 -3.01 10.43 -11.87
C TYR A 144 -3.38 10.71 -10.42
N GLY A 145 -4.33 11.64 -10.22
CA GLY A 145 -4.89 11.95 -8.90
C GLY A 145 -5.99 10.99 -8.46
N THR A 146 -6.68 10.35 -9.42
CA THR A 146 -7.63 9.27 -9.16
C THR A 146 -7.27 8.03 -9.97
N ILE A 147 -7.36 6.86 -9.35
CA ILE A 147 -7.23 5.56 -10.02
C ILE A 147 -8.47 4.73 -9.74
N ILE A 148 -9.06 4.16 -10.80
CA ILE A 148 -10.11 3.16 -10.73
C ILE A 148 -9.52 1.77 -10.96
N LEU A 149 -9.85 0.82 -10.09
CA LEU A 149 -9.48 -0.59 -10.23
C LEU A 149 -10.72 -1.49 -10.29
N SER A 150 -10.92 -2.18 -11.41
CA SER A 150 -11.99 -3.17 -11.58
C SER A 150 -11.49 -4.61 -11.56
N ASP A 151 -12.43 -5.54 -11.48
CA ASP A 151 -12.20 -6.99 -11.61
C ASP A 151 -11.29 -7.57 -10.52
N ILE A 152 -11.42 -7.07 -9.29
CA ILE A 152 -10.65 -7.57 -8.14
C ILE A 152 -11.17 -8.97 -7.77
N PRO A 153 -10.35 -10.03 -7.90
CA PRO A 153 -10.75 -11.37 -7.51
C PRO A 153 -10.62 -11.55 -6.00
N ILE A 154 -11.26 -12.59 -5.46
CA ILE A 154 -10.89 -13.12 -4.14
C ILE A 154 -9.45 -13.64 -4.22
N MET A 155 -8.58 -13.10 -3.38
CA MET A 155 -7.19 -13.50 -3.27
C MET A 155 -7.04 -14.60 -2.21
N ASN A 156 -6.69 -15.79 -2.66
CA ASN A 156 -6.39 -16.95 -1.82
C ASN A 156 -4.87 -17.25 -1.81
N GLN A 157 -4.47 -18.36 -1.18
CA GLN A 157 -3.07 -18.79 -1.06
C GLN A 157 -2.35 -18.98 -2.41
N GLU A 158 -3.06 -19.28 -3.49
CA GLU A 158 -2.48 -19.45 -4.83
C GLU A 158 -2.15 -18.10 -5.49
N SER A 159 -2.81 -17.03 -5.05
CA SER A 159 -2.66 -15.66 -5.55
C SER A 159 -1.82 -14.75 -4.64
N GLU A 160 -1.02 -15.33 -3.75
CA GLU A 160 -0.28 -14.59 -2.71
C GLU A 160 0.65 -13.50 -3.28
N ASN A 161 1.23 -13.74 -4.46
CA ASN A 161 2.06 -12.75 -5.15
C ASN A 161 1.24 -11.55 -5.64
N ALA A 162 0.05 -11.79 -6.19
CA ALA A 162 -0.87 -10.74 -6.60
C ALA A 162 -1.38 -9.96 -5.39
N ALA A 163 -1.68 -10.66 -4.29
CA ALA A 163 -2.09 -10.07 -3.02
C ALA A 163 -1.02 -9.11 -2.45
N ARG A 164 0.26 -9.51 -2.46
CA ARG A 164 1.38 -8.62 -2.07
C ARG A 164 1.49 -7.40 -2.97
N ARG A 165 1.33 -7.57 -4.27
CA ARG A 165 1.37 -6.45 -5.22
C ARG A 165 0.21 -5.48 -5.00
N PHE A 166 -0.97 -5.99 -4.70
CA PHE A 166 -2.13 -5.17 -4.37
C PHE A 166 -1.92 -4.36 -3.08
N LEU A 167 -1.35 -4.97 -2.03
CA LEU A 167 -0.96 -4.25 -0.82
C LEU A 167 0.05 -3.13 -1.11
N ASN A 168 1.10 -3.43 -1.88
CA ASN A 168 2.09 -2.43 -2.27
C ASN A 168 1.47 -1.29 -3.09
N PHE A 169 0.50 -1.61 -3.94
CA PHE A 169 -0.23 -0.63 -4.74
C PHE A 169 -1.06 0.29 -3.83
N ILE A 170 -1.85 -0.24 -2.90
CA ILE A 170 -2.64 0.56 -1.96
C ILE A 170 -1.74 1.47 -1.11
N ASP A 171 -0.66 0.91 -0.57
CA ASP A 171 0.28 1.64 0.29
C ASP A 171 0.89 2.82 -0.47
N GLU A 172 1.26 2.61 -1.73
CA GLU A 172 1.84 3.63 -2.58
C GLU A 172 0.85 4.77 -2.92
N LEU A 173 -0.42 4.45 -3.17
CA LEU A 173 -1.45 5.45 -3.40
C LEU A 173 -1.78 6.24 -2.14
N TYR A 174 -1.79 5.56 -0.99
CA TYR A 174 -2.01 6.18 0.32
C TYR A 174 -0.95 7.22 0.64
N ASP A 175 0.32 6.84 0.52
CA ASP A 175 1.45 7.73 0.85
C ASP A 175 1.48 8.99 -0.05
N ARG A 176 0.90 8.91 -1.25
CA ARG A 176 0.83 10.00 -2.23
C ARG A 176 -0.50 10.73 -2.30
N LYS A 177 -1.45 10.40 -1.41
CA LYS A 177 -2.78 11.00 -1.40
C LYS A 177 -3.56 10.83 -2.71
N VAL A 178 -3.34 9.71 -3.40
CA VAL A 178 -4.09 9.39 -4.63
C VAL A 178 -5.38 8.69 -4.26
N GLN A 179 -6.49 9.13 -4.84
CA GLN A 179 -7.80 8.53 -4.62
C GLN A 179 -7.88 7.18 -5.35
N LEU A 180 -8.27 6.12 -4.64
CA LEU A 180 -8.52 4.81 -5.21
C LEU A 180 -10.02 4.48 -5.16
N ILE A 181 -10.60 4.23 -6.33
CA ILE A 181 -11.98 3.74 -6.48
C ILE A 181 -11.89 2.28 -6.90
N ILE A 182 -12.60 1.39 -6.22
CA ILE A 182 -12.59 -0.04 -6.53
C ILE A 182 -13.99 -0.53 -6.86
N SER A 183 -14.08 -1.56 -7.70
CA SER A 183 -15.30 -2.33 -7.86
C SER A 183 -15.11 -3.76 -7.41
N THR A 184 -15.99 -4.20 -6.50
CA THR A 184 -16.02 -5.58 -6.01
C THR A 184 -17.46 -6.03 -5.74
N ARG A 185 -17.73 -7.28 -6.11
CA ARG A 185 -18.99 -7.98 -5.77
C ARG A 185 -18.95 -8.62 -4.38
N TYR A 186 -17.79 -8.62 -3.74
CA TYR A 186 -17.53 -9.20 -2.44
C TYR A 186 -17.33 -8.10 -1.40
N ASP A 187 -17.60 -8.42 -0.13
CA ASP A 187 -17.20 -7.55 0.97
C ASP A 187 -15.69 -7.35 0.93
N ILE A 188 -15.23 -6.12 1.17
CA ILE A 188 -13.83 -5.77 1.14
C ILE A 188 -13.01 -6.64 2.10
N LYS A 189 -13.58 -7.01 3.25
CA LYS A 189 -12.97 -7.88 4.27
C LYS A 189 -12.77 -9.31 3.77
N GLU A 190 -13.54 -9.74 2.76
CA GLU A 190 -13.48 -11.08 2.17
C GLU A 190 -12.56 -11.16 0.95
N LEU A 191 -12.03 -10.03 0.46
CA LEU A 191 -11.14 -10.01 -0.69
C LEU A 191 -9.85 -10.78 -0.48
N TYR A 192 -9.40 -10.98 0.76
CA TYR A 192 -8.25 -11.82 1.07
C TYR A 192 -8.63 -12.96 2.00
N GLN A 193 -8.50 -14.18 1.50
CA GLN A 193 -8.78 -15.44 2.21
C GLN A 193 -7.52 -16.26 2.52
N GLY A 194 -6.34 -15.72 2.22
CA GLY A 194 -5.07 -16.32 2.61
C GLY A 194 -4.79 -16.19 4.12
N GLN A 195 -3.65 -16.72 4.57
CA GLN A 195 -3.27 -16.72 5.99
C GLN A 195 -2.08 -15.81 6.30
N LEU A 196 -1.17 -15.60 5.33
CA LEU A 196 0.13 -14.96 5.59
C LEU A 196 0.06 -13.45 5.69
N LEU A 197 -0.90 -12.81 5.01
CA LEU A 197 -1.00 -11.35 4.88
C LEU A 197 -2.23 -10.76 5.59
N LYS A 198 -2.89 -11.54 6.47
CA LYS A 198 -4.14 -11.13 7.12
C LYS A 198 -4.02 -9.78 7.84
N PHE A 199 -2.90 -9.58 8.54
CA PHE A 199 -2.65 -8.34 9.28
C PHE A 199 -2.41 -7.16 8.34
N GLU A 200 -1.63 -7.37 7.28
CA GLU A 200 -1.34 -6.35 6.27
C GLU A 200 -2.60 -5.93 5.51
N PHE A 201 -3.49 -6.88 5.20
CA PHE A 201 -4.79 -6.60 4.58
C PHE A 201 -5.74 -5.84 5.50
N ALA A 202 -5.82 -6.20 6.79
CA ALA A 202 -6.63 -5.43 7.75
C ALA A 202 -6.21 -3.95 7.79
N ARG A 203 -4.90 -3.69 7.75
CA ARG A 203 -4.35 -2.33 7.66
C ARG A 203 -4.66 -1.66 6.32
N ALA A 204 -4.51 -2.38 5.20
CA ALA A 204 -4.80 -1.85 3.88
C ALA A 204 -6.28 -1.47 3.73
N PHE A 205 -7.19 -2.25 4.29
CA PHE A 205 -8.62 -1.93 4.31
C PHE A 205 -8.93 -0.69 5.16
N SER A 206 -8.26 -0.52 6.30
CA SER A 206 -8.38 0.72 7.07
C SER A 206 -7.93 1.94 6.27
N ARG A 207 -6.82 1.83 5.52
CA ARG A 207 -6.32 2.90 4.64
C ARG A 207 -7.30 3.20 3.50
N LEU A 208 -7.82 2.16 2.87
CA LEU A 208 -8.84 2.30 1.82
C LEU A 208 -10.07 3.04 2.35
N ASN A 209 -10.54 2.72 3.55
CA ASN A 209 -11.62 3.45 4.20
C ASN A 209 -11.25 4.91 4.49
N GLU A 210 -10.03 5.17 4.94
CA GLU A 210 -9.57 6.53 5.22
C GLU A 210 -9.47 7.40 3.96
N MET A 211 -8.99 6.84 2.84
CA MET A 211 -8.96 7.50 1.53
C MET A 211 -10.35 7.96 1.05
N GLN A 212 -11.41 7.41 1.64
CA GLN A 212 -12.80 7.69 1.30
C GLN A 212 -13.39 8.80 2.17
N SER A 213 -12.69 9.20 3.24
CA SER A 213 -13.17 10.26 4.12
C SER A 213 -13.08 11.63 3.43
N PRO A 214 -14.09 12.50 3.58
CA PRO A 214 -14.06 13.87 3.05
C PRO A 214 -12.84 14.67 3.52
N THR A 215 -12.33 14.35 4.71
CA THR A 215 -11.14 14.96 5.31
C THR A 215 -9.86 14.63 4.52
N TYR A 216 -9.76 13.43 3.95
CA TYR A 216 -8.62 13.03 3.13
C TYR A 216 -8.59 13.72 1.77
N LEU A 217 -9.76 13.90 1.14
CA LEU A 217 -9.90 14.53 -0.17
C LEU A 217 -9.73 16.07 -0.14
N ALA A 218 -9.81 16.68 1.05
CA ALA A 218 -9.69 18.13 1.23
C ALA A 218 -8.28 18.62 1.62
N ALA A 219 -7.29 17.72 1.74
CA ALA A 219 -5.97 18.00 2.34
C ALA A 219 -4.80 17.76 1.39
#